data_AF-A0A4W3GU79-F1
#
_entry.id   AF-A0A4W3GU79-F1
#
_cell.length_a   1.000
_cell.length_b   1.000
_cell.length_c   1.000
_cell.angle_alpha   90.00
_cell.angle_beta   90.00
_cell.angle_gamma   90.00
#
_symmetry.space_group_name_H-M   'P 1'
#
loop_
_entity.id
_entity.type
_entity.pdbx_description
1 polymer ?
#
loop_
_entity_poly.entity_id
_entity_poly.type
_entity_poly.pdbx_seq_one_letter_code
_entity_poly.pdbx_strand_id
1 'polypeptide(L)'
;MFQTVDVQASFELQLPLGKACGAQYSGSLKSLENLISEDLRLRGFCHVQVSGVGGTARLTVCDASSLSLGCASPERVGVNMTWRARLADIPPSSTLDLRDVERAMAGEQLFGRLSELVDGGDYRLAMDDGSFAVASSFLPPGVPTEAGLGCVAGHIRVLNEPNGSRRDEGCVPCPPGSFSQHGPCAHCPLGFYQAQEGSTDCERCPSGRTTSSPGAVFPSQCEHRYSIIIP
;
A
#
# COMPACT_ATOMS: atom_id res chain seq x y z
N MET A 1 -0.63 19.72 0.79
CA MET A 1 -1.99 19.13 0.61
C MET A 1 -1.87 17.62 0.56
N PHE A 2 -2.89 16.89 1.03
CA PHE A 2 -2.96 15.43 0.90
C PHE A 2 -3.23 15.02 -0.56
N GLN A 3 -2.81 13.82 -0.92
CA GLN A 3 -2.87 13.34 -2.31
C GLN A 3 -3.78 12.12 -2.46
N THR A 4 -4.02 11.38 -1.37
CA THR A 4 -4.84 10.16 -1.39
C THR A 4 -5.81 10.12 -0.23
N VAL A 5 -6.89 9.37 -0.45
CA VAL A 5 -7.78 8.87 0.60
C VAL A 5 -7.55 7.37 0.70
N ASP A 6 -7.35 6.86 1.91
CA ASP A 6 -6.97 5.49 2.17
C ASP A 6 -7.96 4.84 3.15
N VAL A 7 -8.39 3.62 2.87
CA VAL A 7 -9.21 2.82 3.80
C VAL A 7 -8.52 1.48 4.01
N GLN A 8 -8.39 1.05 5.25
CA GLN A 8 -7.73 -0.20 5.61
C GLN A 8 -8.74 -1.23 6.13
N ALA A 9 -8.49 -2.49 5.78
CA ALA A 9 -9.27 -3.65 6.15
C ALA A 9 -8.32 -4.78 6.49
N SER A 10 -8.60 -5.54 7.53
CA SER A 10 -7.77 -6.70 7.88
C SER A 10 -8.63 -7.85 8.36
N PHE A 11 -8.35 -9.07 7.90
CA PHE A 11 -9.06 -10.28 8.33
C PHE A 11 -8.11 -11.48 8.28
N GLU A 12 -8.46 -12.59 8.92
CA GLU A 12 -7.63 -13.79 8.94
C GLU A 12 -8.25 -14.92 8.11
N LEU A 13 -7.40 -15.61 7.35
CA LEU A 13 -7.73 -16.82 6.62
C LEU A 13 -7.13 -18.05 7.30
N GLN A 14 -7.90 -19.11 7.42
CA GLN A 14 -7.44 -20.41 7.88
C GLN A 14 -6.68 -21.12 6.75
N LEU A 15 -5.48 -21.62 7.05
CA LEU A 15 -4.69 -22.45 6.15
C LEU A 15 -5.30 -23.86 6.01
N PRO A 16 -5.17 -24.51 4.83
CA PRO A 16 -5.52 -25.90 4.66
C PRO A 16 -4.73 -26.82 5.60
N LEU A 17 -5.33 -27.97 5.96
CA LEU A 17 -4.70 -28.97 6.81
C LEU A 17 -3.33 -29.40 6.24
N GLY A 18 -2.29 -29.38 7.09
CA GLY A 18 -0.92 -29.75 6.72
C GLY A 18 -0.07 -28.61 6.14
N LYS A 19 -0.61 -27.39 6.02
CA LYS A 19 0.13 -26.18 5.66
C LYS A 19 0.40 -25.35 6.90
N ALA A 20 1.62 -24.84 7.04
CA ALA A 20 2.01 -23.96 8.13
C ALA A 20 2.60 -22.64 7.63
N CYS A 21 2.16 -21.52 8.20
CA CYS A 21 2.69 -20.20 7.89
C CYS A 21 4.10 -20.06 8.47
N GLY A 22 5.10 -19.80 7.63
CA GLY A 22 6.49 -19.66 8.03
C GLY A 22 7.41 -19.31 6.87
N ALA A 23 8.73 -19.26 7.11
CA ALA A 23 9.72 -18.82 6.13
C ALA A 23 9.70 -19.63 4.82
N GLN A 24 9.40 -20.94 4.88
CA GLN A 24 9.29 -21.80 3.71
C GLN A 24 8.01 -21.54 2.88
N TYR A 25 7.01 -20.89 3.48
CA TYR A 25 5.74 -20.57 2.82
C TYR A 25 5.74 -19.19 2.15
N SER A 26 6.80 -18.39 2.32
CA SER A 26 6.92 -17.03 1.77
C SER A 26 6.73 -16.95 0.24
N GLY A 27 7.24 -17.92 -0.51
CA GLY A 27 7.01 -18.02 -1.96
C GLY A 27 5.55 -18.29 -2.32
N SER A 28 4.90 -19.17 -1.55
CA SER A 28 3.47 -19.49 -1.71
C SER A 28 2.56 -18.35 -1.27
N LEU A 29 2.98 -17.55 -0.27
CA LEU A 29 2.26 -16.35 0.15
C LEU A 29 2.15 -15.33 -0.97
N LYS A 30 3.20 -15.12 -1.77
CA LYS A 30 3.15 -14.19 -2.90
C LYS A 30 2.20 -14.66 -4.01
N SER A 31 2.13 -15.97 -4.25
CA SER A 31 1.12 -16.56 -5.16
C SER A 31 -0.29 -16.38 -4.62
N LEU A 32 -0.49 -16.61 -3.31
CA LEU A 32 -1.77 -16.41 -2.64
C LEU A 32 -2.21 -14.95 -2.66
N GLU A 33 -1.28 -14.01 -2.44
CA GLU A 33 -1.51 -12.56 -2.49
C GLU A 33 -2.07 -12.14 -3.86
N ASN A 34 -1.43 -12.60 -4.94
CA ASN A 34 -1.91 -12.35 -6.31
C ASN A 34 -3.29 -12.97 -6.57
N LEU A 35 -3.52 -14.19 -6.08
CA LEU A 35 -4.79 -14.88 -6.26
C LEU A 35 -5.94 -14.17 -5.52
N ILE A 36 -5.70 -13.73 -4.28
CA ILE A 36 -6.66 -12.94 -3.50
C ILE A 36 -6.94 -11.61 -4.19
N SER A 37 -5.90 -10.92 -4.65
CA SER A 37 -6.02 -9.63 -5.34
C SER A 37 -6.90 -9.73 -6.60
N GLU A 38 -6.68 -10.76 -7.42
CA GLU A 38 -7.49 -10.98 -8.63
C GLU A 38 -8.93 -11.39 -8.31
N ASP A 39 -9.19 -12.26 -7.31
CA ASP A 39 -10.55 -12.60 -6.90
C ASP A 39 -11.33 -11.37 -6.39
N LEU A 40 -10.71 -10.55 -5.54
CA LEU A 40 -11.33 -9.32 -5.04
C LEU A 40 -11.57 -8.30 -6.17
N ARG A 41 -10.67 -8.23 -7.14
CA ARG A 41 -10.85 -7.40 -8.34
C ARG A 41 -12.04 -7.86 -9.18
N LEU A 42 -12.18 -9.16 -9.42
CA LEU A 42 -13.32 -9.74 -10.15
C LEU A 42 -14.65 -9.51 -9.43
N ARG A 43 -14.65 -9.53 -8.10
CA ARG A 43 -15.80 -9.18 -7.25
C ARG A 43 -16.07 -7.67 -7.18
N GLY A 44 -15.24 -6.85 -7.83
CA GLY A 44 -15.42 -5.41 -7.93
C GLY A 44 -14.99 -4.62 -6.69
N PHE A 45 -14.09 -5.15 -5.85
CA PHE A 45 -13.53 -4.44 -4.70
C PHE A 45 -12.35 -3.52 -5.05
N CYS A 46 -12.02 -3.37 -6.34
CA CYS A 46 -10.94 -2.49 -6.79
C CYS A 46 -11.42 -1.23 -7.52
N HIS A 47 -12.73 -1.02 -7.54
CA HIS A 47 -13.34 0.18 -8.11
C HIS A 47 -14.42 0.70 -7.18
N VAL A 48 -14.49 2.01 -7.00
CA VAL A 48 -15.56 2.67 -6.25
C VAL A 48 -16.24 3.72 -7.12
N GLN A 49 -17.57 3.82 -7.01
CA GLN A 49 -18.34 4.86 -7.67
C GLN A 49 -18.66 5.97 -6.68
N VAL A 50 -18.02 7.13 -6.87
CA VAL A 50 -18.25 8.31 -6.05
C VAL A 50 -19.30 9.15 -6.75
N SER A 51 -20.44 9.38 -6.09
CA SER A 51 -21.51 10.24 -6.60
C SER A 51 -21.68 11.45 -5.69
N GLY A 52 -21.76 12.64 -6.28
CA GLY A 52 -22.00 13.88 -5.55
C GLY A 52 -22.78 14.89 -6.39
N VAL A 53 -22.80 16.14 -5.96
CA VAL A 53 -23.69 17.19 -6.50
C VAL A 53 -23.19 17.73 -7.85
N GLY A 54 -23.26 16.92 -8.91
CA GLY A 54 -22.82 17.33 -10.25
C GLY A 54 -22.24 16.22 -11.12
N GLY A 55 -22.16 14.98 -10.62
CA GLY A 55 -21.75 13.83 -11.43
C GLY A 55 -21.38 12.61 -10.60
N THR A 56 -21.03 11.54 -11.32
CA THR A 56 -20.50 10.30 -10.77
C THR A 56 -19.11 10.06 -11.37
N ALA A 57 -18.13 9.78 -10.52
CA ALA A 57 -16.78 9.38 -10.93
C ALA A 57 -16.53 7.93 -10.53
N ARG A 58 -15.81 7.19 -11.39
CA ARG A 58 -15.36 5.82 -11.09
C ARG A 58 -13.87 5.86 -10.80
N LEU A 59 -13.49 5.62 -9.56
CA LEU A 59 -12.10 5.62 -9.12
C LEU A 59 -11.58 4.19 -9.04
N THR A 60 -10.32 3.98 -9.45
CA THR A 60 -9.60 2.73 -9.19
C THR A 60 -8.87 2.87 -7.88
N VAL A 61 -9.05 1.91 -6.97
CA VAL A 61 -8.61 2.03 -5.58
C VAL A 61 -7.64 0.92 -5.15
N CYS A 62 -7.28 0.03 -6.07
CA CYS A 62 -6.26 -0.98 -5.84
C CYS A 62 -5.01 -0.72 -6.68
N ASP A 63 -3.84 -0.93 -6.10
CA ASP A 63 -2.56 -1.07 -6.80
C ASP A 63 -1.81 -2.32 -6.28
N ALA A 64 -0.56 -2.54 -6.73
CA ALA A 64 0.25 -3.69 -6.32
C ALA A 64 0.57 -3.73 -4.81
N SER A 65 0.33 -2.63 -4.09
CA SER A 65 0.54 -2.51 -2.64
C SER A 65 -0.74 -2.60 -1.82
N SER A 66 -1.89 -2.70 -2.50
CA SER A 66 -3.19 -2.70 -1.83
C SER A 66 -3.43 -3.95 -1.01
N LEU A 67 -2.68 -5.02 -1.20
CA LEU A 67 -2.82 -6.24 -0.42
C LEU A 67 -1.47 -6.68 0.10
N SER A 68 -1.43 -7.05 1.37
CA SER A 68 -0.26 -7.63 2.01
C SER A 68 -0.67 -8.78 2.89
N LEU A 69 0.09 -9.87 2.82
CA LEU A 69 -0.14 -11.06 3.65
C LEU A 69 0.92 -11.15 4.73
N GLY A 70 0.50 -11.53 5.94
CA GLY A 70 1.38 -11.81 7.06
C GLY A 70 0.96 -13.08 7.79
N CYS A 71 1.90 -13.77 8.43
CA CYS A 71 1.57 -14.89 9.30
C CYS A 71 1.00 -14.36 10.62
N ALA A 72 -0.29 -14.62 10.88
CA ALA A 72 -0.91 -14.31 12.16
C ALA A 72 -0.68 -15.43 13.19
N SER A 73 -0.76 -16.69 12.72
CA SER A 73 -0.37 -17.87 13.50
C SER A 73 0.15 -18.97 12.55
N PRO A 74 0.67 -20.10 13.05
CA PRO A 74 1.10 -21.21 12.20
C PRO A 74 0.01 -21.71 11.26
N GLU A 75 -1.27 -21.58 11.63
CA GLU A 75 -2.40 -22.07 10.85
C GLU A 75 -3.26 -20.94 10.26
N ARG A 76 -2.88 -19.68 10.48
CA ARG A 76 -3.66 -18.51 10.03
C ARG A 76 -2.79 -17.48 9.33
N VAL A 77 -3.28 -17.01 8.19
CA VAL A 77 -2.69 -15.92 7.43
C VAL A 77 -3.55 -14.68 7.64
N GLY A 78 -2.94 -13.61 8.14
CA GLY A 78 -3.55 -12.29 8.17
C GLY A 78 -3.49 -11.66 6.78
N VAL A 79 -4.63 -11.20 6.30
CA VAL A 79 -4.77 -10.41 5.08
C VAL A 79 -4.94 -8.96 5.52
N ASN A 80 -4.04 -8.08 5.09
CA ASN A 80 -4.18 -6.65 5.28
C ASN A 80 -4.36 -5.98 3.93
N MET A 81 -5.53 -5.39 3.73
CA MET A 81 -5.91 -4.68 2.53
C MET A 81 -5.98 -3.18 2.79
N THR A 82 -5.42 -2.40 1.87
CA THR A 82 -5.46 -0.94 1.85
C THR A 82 -5.96 -0.47 0.49
N TRP A 83 -7.16 0.09 0.46
CA TRP A 83 -7.67 0.79 -0.71
C TRP A 83 -7.19 2.22 -0.71
N ARG A 84 -6.78 2.71 -1.88
CA ARG A 84 -6.22 4.05 -2.06
C ARG A 84 -6.85 4.74 -3.26
N ALA A 85 -7.66 5.77 -3.00
CA ALA A 85 -8.16 6.66 -4.05
C ALA A 85 -7.20 7.83 -4.22
N ARG A 86 -6.70 8.06 -5.44
CA ARG A 86 -5.89 9.25 -5.76
C ARG A 86 -6.82 10.42 -6.03
N LEU A 87 -6.61 11.53 -5.33
CA LEU A 87 -7.40 12.74 -5.56
C LEU A 87 -7.18 13.34 -6.96
N ALA A 88 -6.03 13.08 -7.57
CA ALA A 88 -5.73 13.48 -8.95
C ALA A 88 -6.54 12.72 -10.01
N ASP A 89 -7.09 11.55 -9.69
CA ASP A 89 -7.92 10.76 -10.62
C ASP A 89 -9.38 11.25 -10.64
N ILE A 90 -9.73 12.18 -9.75
CA ILE A 90 -11.05 12.80 -9.70
C ILE A 90 -11.13 13.83 -10.83
N PRO A 91 -12.09 13.70 -11.77
CA PRO A 91 -12.18 14.59 -12.90
C PRO A 91 -12.47 16.03 -12.42
N PRO A 92 -11.79 17.05 -12.96
CA PRO A 92 -11.92 18.43 -12.50
C PRO A 92 -13.31 19.03 -12.78
N SER A 93 -14.09 18.40 -13.66
CA SER A 93 -15.51 18.75 -13.91
C SER A 93 -16.45 18.26 -12.83
N SER A 94 -16.00 17.38 -11.93
CA SER A 94 -16.80 16.89 -10.82
C SER A 94 -16.65 17.82 -9.61
N THR A 95 -17.79 18.20 -9.03
CA THR A 95 -17.91 18.96 -7.77
C THR A 95 -17.75 18.07 -6.54
N LEU A 96 -17.16 16.88 -6.72
CA LEU A 96 -16.96 15.91 -5.66
C LEU A 96 -16.05 16.52 -4.59
N ASP A 97 -16.53 16.53 -3.35
CA ASP A 97 -15.71 16.91 -2.22
C ASP A 97 -14.98 15.69 -1.64
N LEU A 98 -14.02 15.96 -0.75
CA LEU A 98 -13.27 14.92 -0.06
C LEU A 98 -14.19 13.97 0.73
N ARG A 99 -15.28 14.51 1.30
CA ARG A 99 -16.22 13.75 2.16
C ARG A 99 -17.00 12.72 1.35
N ASP A 100 -17.33 13.01 0.10
CA ASP A 100 -18.00 12.08 -0.80
C ASP A 100 -17.09 10.89 -1.10
N VAL A 101 -15.78 11.12 -1.31
CA VAL A 101 -14.78 10.07 -1.52
C VAL A 101 -14.60 9.23 -0.25
N GLU A 102 -14.43 9.88 0.91
CA GLU A 102 -14.31 9.22 2.21
C GLU A 102 -15.52 8.31 2.49
N ARG A 103 -16.73 8.82 2.27
CA ARG A 103 -17.98 8.07 2.46
C ARG A 103 -18.11 6.91 1.48
N ALA A 104 -17.73 7.10 0.21
CA ALA A 104 -17.81 6.05 -0.79
C ALA A 104 -16.84 4.90 -0.49
N MET A 105 -15.64 5.21 0.02
CA MET A 105 -14.62 4.20 0.36
C MET A 105 -14.90 3.50 1.69
N ALA A 106 -15.23 4.24 2.74
CA ALA A 106 -15.47 3.70 4.08
C ALA A 106 -16.90 3.18 4.29
N GLY A 107 -17.82 3.49 3.38
CA GLY A 107 -19.22 3.10 3.47
C GLY A 107 -19.55 1.75 2.82
N GLU A 108 -20.83 1.56 2.54
CA GLU A 108 -21.43 0.31 2.07
C GLU A 108 -20.90 -0.18 0.71
N GLN A 109 -20.37 0.70 -0.15
CA GLN A 109 -19.97 0.30 -1.50
C GLN A 109 -18.68 -0.53 -1.56
N LEU A 110 -17.79 -0.33 -0.60
CA LEU A 110 -16.44 -0.90 -0.64
C LEU A 110 -16.10 -1.62 0.66
N PHE A 111 -15.87 -0.87 1.75
CA PHE A 111 -15.57 -1.45 3.05
C PHE A 111 -16.74 -2.28 3.59
N GLY A 112 -17.96 -1.71 3.62
CA GLY A 112 -19.15 -2.39 4.16
C GLY A 112 -19.44 -3.70 3.44
N ARG A 113 -19.47 -3.69 2.11
CA ARG A 113 -19.64 -4.92 1.30
C ARG A 113 -18.55 -5.97 1.54
N LEU A 114 -17.31 -5.56 1.80
CA LEU A 114 -16.26 -6.53 2.14
C LEU A 114 -16.51 -7.10 3.53
N SER A 115 -16.86 -6.26 4.50
CA SER A 115 -17.22 -6.71 5.85
C SER A 115 -18.34 -7.74 5.78
N GLU A 116 -19.43 -7.46 5.08
CA GLU A 116 -20.54 -8.41 4.91
C GLU A 116 -20.11 -9.73 4.27
N LEU A 117 -19.25 -9.69 3.24
CA LEU A 117 -18.74 -10.89 2.56
C LEU A 117 -17.87 -11.76 3.49
N VAL A 118 -17.05 -11.13 4.33
CA VAL A 118 -16.13 -11.80 5.25
C VAL A 118 -16.87 -12.29 6.50
N ASP A 119 -17.69 -11.44 7.12
CA ASP A 119 -18.50 -11.76 8.31
C ASP A 119 -19.60 -12.79 8.01
N GLY A 120 -20.15 -12.76 6.79
CA GLY A 120 -21.11 -13.76 6.32
C GLY A 120 -20.50 -15.17 6.13
N GLY A 121 -19.16 -15.29 6.15
CA GLY A 121 -18.47 -16.56 5.92
C GLY A 121 -18.53 -17.07 4.47
N ASP A 122 -18.95 -16.21 3.55
CA ASP A 122 -19.11 -16.50 2.12
C ASP A 122 -17.80 -16.31 1.35
N TYR A 123 -16.82 -15.63 1.94
CA TYR A 123 -15.48 -15.52 1.36
C TYR A 123 -14.73 -16.85 1.44
N ARG A 124 -14.63 -17.53 0.30
CA ARG A 124 -13.88 -18.78 0.13
C ARG A 124 -12.99 -18.71 -1.11
N LEU A 125 -11.73 -19.07 -0.94
CA LEU A 125 -10.76 -19.16 -2.04
C LEU A 125 -10.43 -20.61 -2.29
N ALA A 126 -10.61 -21.08 -3.52
CA ALA A 126 -10.19 -22.41 -3.93
C ALA A 126 -8.80 -22.33 -4.57
N MET A 127 -7.84 -23.05 -4.00
CA MET A 127 -6.54 -23.31 -4.62
C MET A 127 -6.41 -24.80 -4.95
N ASP A 128 -5.42 -25.14 -5.77
CA ASP A 128 -5.15 -26.51 -6.20
C ASP A 128 -4.90 -27.48 -5.02
N ASP A 129 -4.49 -26.96 -3.85
CA ASP A 129 -4.16 -27.70 -2.64
C ASP A 129 -5.20 -27.56 -1.50
N GLY A 130 -6.37 -26.94 -1.76
CA GLY A 130 -7.47 -26.84 -0.82
C GLY A 130 -8.19 -25.49 -0.83
N SER A 131 -9.23 -25.36 0.00
CA SER A 131 -9.98 -24.12 0.15
C SER A 131 -9.61 -23.37 1.43
N PHE A 132 -9.44 -22.06 1.34
CA PHE A 132 -9.26 -21.15 2.47
C PHE A 132 -10.62 -20.64 2.92
N ALA A 133 -10.84 -20.62 4.24
CA ALA A 133 -12.03 -20.06 4.86
C ALA A 133 -11.62 -18.94 5.84
N VAL A 134 -12.52 -17.98 6.05
CA VAL A 134 -12.31 -16.92 7.05
C VAL A 134 -12.24 -17.54 8.45
N ALA A 135 -11.16 -17.27 9.18
CA ALA A 135 -10.91 -17.79 10.52
C ALA A 135 -11.33 -16.80 11.62
N SER A 136 -11.15 -15.50 11.36
CA SER A 136 -11.60 -14.42 12.23
C SER A 136 -11.76 -13.14 11.41
N SER A 137 -12.77 -12.34 11.74
CA SER A 137 -13.07 -11.07 11.08
C SER A 137 -12.41 -9.88 11.78
N PHE A 138 -12.62 -8.71 11.18
CA PHE A 138 -11.94 -7.43 11.37
C PHE A 138 -11.47 -7.11 12.81
N LEU A 139 -10.32 -6.43 12.88
CA LEU A 139 -9.74 -5.81 14.10
C LEU A 139 -10.84 -5.20 15.02
N PRO A 140 -10.61 -5.17 16.35
CA PRO A 140 -11.65 -5.25 17.37
C PRO A 140 -12.74 -4.17 17.28
N PRO A 141 -13.97 -4.46 17.77
CA PRO A 141 -15.07 -3.51 17.79
C PRO A 141 -14.66 -2.20 18.47
N GLY A 142 -14.72 -1.09 17.74
CA GLY A 142 -14.45 0.26 18.26
C GLY A 142 -13.33 1.05 17.59
N VAL A 143 -12.65 0.52 16.56
CA VAL A 143 -11.83 1.35 15.68
C VAL A 143 -12.75 1.96 14.62
N PRO A 144 -12.92 3.30 14.57
CA PRO A 144 -13.69 3.89 13.50
C PRO A 144 -12.91 3.66 12.20
N THR A 145 -13.57 3.06 11.22
CA THR A 145 -13.11 2.93 9.82
C THR A 145 -13.12 4.31 9.18
N GLU A 146 -12.34 5.23 9.72
CA GLU A 146 -12.16 6.55 9.14
C GLU A 146 -11.27 6.41 7.93
N ALA A 147 -11.75 6.94 6.81
CA ALA A 147 -10.92 7.13 5.64
C ALA A 147 -9.75 8.04 6.03
N GLY A 148 -8.54 7.51 5.96
CA GLY A 148 -7.31 8.22 6.27
C GLY A 148 -6.88 9.10 5.10
N LEU A 149 -6.33 10.27 5.41
CA LEU A 149 -5.69 11.11 4.39
C LEU A 149 -4.22 10.74 4.26
N GLY A 150 -3.83 10.41 3.04
CA GLY A 150 -2.50 9.90 2.72
C GLY A 150 -1.81 10.65 1.59
N CYS A 151 -0.68 10.06 1.20
CA CYS A 151 0.20 10.56 0.16
C CYS A 151 0.45 9.47 -0.88
N VAL A 152 0.73 9.88 -2.12
CA VAL A 152 1.18 8.92 -3.14
C VAL A 152 2.61 8.45 -2.81
N ALA A 153 3.02 7.36 -3.46
CA ALA A 153 4.40 6.90 -3.39
C ALA A 153 5.39 8.04 -3.71
N GLY A 154 6.55 7.99 -3.09
CA GLY A 154 7.57 9.02 -3.14
C GLY A 154 7.30 10.22 -2.23
N HIS A 155 6.18 10.24 -1.49
CA HIS A 155 5.85 11.34 -0.57
C HIS A 155 5.58 10.82 0.84
N ILE A 156 5.87 11.66 1.83
CA ILE A 156 5.56 11.40 3.24
C ILE A 156 4.54 12.39 3.77
N ARG A 157 3.72 11.90 4.69
CA ARG A 157 2.76 12.73 5.44
C ARG A 157 3.50 13.47 6.54
N VAL A 158 3.43 14.79 6.52
CA VAL A 158 3.94 15.65 7.59
C VAL A 158 2.74 16.21 8.35
N LEU A 159 2.72 15.96 9.66
CA LEU A 159 1.77 16.55 10.59
C LEU A 159 2.48 17.64 11.39
N ASN A 160 1.77 18.71 11.74
CA ASN A 160 2.33 19.75 12.60
C ASN A 160 2.78 19.15 13.95
N GLU A 161 4.06 19.34 14.27
CA GLU A 161 4.53 19.20 15.65
C GLU A 161 4.22 20.49 16.43
N PRO A 162 3.78 20.41 17.70
CA PRO A 162 3.31 21.56 18.47
C PRO A 162 4.37 22.64 18.78
N ASN A 163 5.63 22.48 18.35
CA ASN A 163 6.71 23.42 18.65
C ASN A 163 7.67 23.72 17.46
N GLY A 164 7.27 23.41 16.22
CA GLY A 164 8.12 23.53 15.03
C GLY A 164 7.50 24.42 13.94
N SER A 165 8.22 25.47 13.55
CA SER A 165 7.80 26.57 12.67
C SER A 165 7.63 26.20 11.18
N ARG A 166 6.83 25.20 10.80
CA ARG A 166 6.48 24.95 9.39
C ARG A 166 5.00 24.58 9.19
N ARG A 167 4.28 25.45 8.47
CA ARG A 167 2.86 25.34 8.08
C ARG A 167 2.61 24.41 6.89
N ASP A 168 3.28 23.27 6.79
CA ASP A 168 3.06 22.35 5.68
C ASP A 168 2.39 21.06 6.19
N GLU A 169 1.09 21.15 6.47
CA GLU A 169 0.25 19.96 6.61
C GLU A 169 0.00 19.36 5.22
N GLY A 170 0.43 18.11 5.04
CA GLY A 170 0.19 17.35 3.81
C GLY A 170 1.39 16.54 3.37
N CYS A 171 1.48 16.35 2.05
CA CYS A 171 2.47 15.49 1.43
C CYS A 171 3.71 16.27 1.02
N VAL A 172 4.87 15.82 1.49
CA VAL A 172 6.19 16.34 1.13
C VAL A 172 6.93 15.26 0.33
N PRO A 173 7.54 15.58 -0.82
CA PRO A 173 8.30 14.62 -1.60
C PRO A 173 9.53 14.14 -0.82
N CYS A 174 9.90 12.88 -1.02
CA CYS A 174 11.14 12.33 -0.49
C CYS A 174 12.34 13.06 -1.09
N PRO A 175 13.34 13.44 -0.28
CA PRO A 175 14.50 14.17 -0.78
C PRO A 175 15.35 13.30 -1.73
N PRO A 176 16.18 13.92 -2.58
CA PRO A 176 17.15 13.18 -3.39
C PRO A 176 18.03 12.25 -2.55
N GLY A 177 18.42 11.12 -3.13
CA GLY A 177 19.11 10.03 -2.45
C GLY A 177 18.18 9.17 -1.58
N SER A 178 16.88 9.39 -1.65
CA SER A 178 15.87 8.56 -0.97
C SER A 178 14.70 8.24 -1.88
N PHE A 179 13.94 7.23 -1.48
CA PHE A 179 12.73 6.79 -2.15
C PHE A 179 11.68 6.40 -1.12
N SER A 180 10.41 6.38 -1.52
CA SER A 180 9.36 5.77 -0.72
C SER A 180 8.37 5.05 -1.63
N GLN A 181 8.08 3.79 -1.33
CA GLN A 181 6.94 3.09 -1.93
C GLN A 181 5.73 3.24 -1.01
N HIS A 182 5.90 2.89 0.27
CA HIS A 182 4.89 3.04 1.32
C HIS A 182 5.59 3.45 2.63
N GLY A 183 5.10 4.50 3.27
CA GLY A 183 5.63 4.96 4.56
C GLY A 183 6.82 5.93 4.42
N PRO A 184 7.78 5.93 5.37
CA PRO A 184 8.83 6.94 5.44
C PRO A 184 9.82 6.82 4.29
N CYS A 185 10.50 7.92 3.96
CA CYS A 185 11.56 7.90 2.95
C CYS A 185 12.74 7.04 3.43
N ALA A 186 13.10 6.04 2.62
CA ALA A 186 14.28 5.21 2.83
C ALA A 186 15.42 5.71 1.96
N HIS A 187 16.64 5.74 2.50
CA HIS A 187 17.83 6.04 1.71
C HIS A 187 18.06 4.99 0.63
N CYS A 188 18.55 5.42 -0.53
CA CYS A 188 18.96 4.49 -1.57
C CYS A 188 20.01 3.51 -1.04
N PRO A 189 19.83 2.19 -1.25
CA PRO A 189 20.78 1.20 -0.76
C PRO A 189 22.13 1.32 -1.49
N LEU A 190 23.16 0.68 -0.93
CA LEU A 190 24.50 0.69 -1.50
C LEU A 190 24.48 0.12 -2.93
N GLY A 191 25.12 0.84 -3.86
CA GLY A 191 25.11 0.51 -5.28
C GLY A 191 23.93 1.12 -6.06
N PHE A 192 23.13 1.98 -5.43
CA PHE A 192 22.03 2.70 -6.05
C PHE A 192 22.09 4.19 -5.71
N TYR A 193 21.53 5.03 -6.58
CA TYR A 193 21.43 6.49 -6.40
C TYR A 193 20.03 6.99 -6.79
N GLN A 194 19.68 8.22 -6.40
CA GLN A 194 18.44 8.86 -6.85
C GLN A 194 18.60 10.39 -6.88
N ALA A 195 18.54 11.00 -8.07
CA ALA A 195 18.78 12.43 -8.22
C ALA A 195 17.52 13.28 -8.06
N GLN A 196 16.34 12.69 -8.30
CA GLN A 196 15.07 13.38 -8.27
C GLN A 196 14.42 13.24 -6.88
N GLU A 197 13.77 14.31 -6.43
CA GLU A 197 12.86 14.23 -5.30
C GLU A 197 11.60 13.46 -5.68
N GLY A 198 10.88 12.94 -4.67
CA GLY A 198 9.58 12.31 -4.91
C GLY A 198 9.68 10.93 -5.56
N SER A 199 10.87 10.31 -5.59
CA SER A 199 11.04 9.03 -6.26
C SER A 199 10.43 7.85 -5.49
N THR A 200 9.94 6.87 -6.24
CA THR A 200 9.41 5.61 -5.72
C THR A 200 10.45 4.49 -5.70
N ASP A 201 11.59 4.68 -6.37
CA ASP A 201 12.69 3.70 -6.41
C ASP A 201 14.04 4.37 -6.68
N CYS A 202 15.13 3.63 -6.46
CA CYS A 202 16.48 4.10 -6.72
C CYS A 202 17.04 3.50 -8.01
N GLU A 203 17.84 4.29 -8.72
CA GLU A 203 18.53 3.88 -9.93
C GLU A 203 19.79 3.08 -9.59
N ARG A 204 20.01 1.97 -10.30
CA ARG A 204 21.20 1.14 -10.10
C ARG A 204 22.43 1.84 -10.66
N CYS A 205 23.54 1.77 -9.93
CA CYS A 205 24.83 2.20 -10.46
C CYS A 205 25.18 1.47 -11.77
N PRO A 206 25.86 2.14 -12.71
CA PRO A 206 26.36 1.51 -13.93
C PRO A 206 27.25 0.29 -13.65
N SER A 207 27.31 -0.64 -14.60
CA SER A 207 28.04 -1.91 -14.46
C SER A 207 29.48 -1.71 -13.97
N GLY A 208 29.87 -2.47 -12.95
CA GLY A 208 31.21 -2.42 -12.35
C GLY A 208 31.43 -1.25 -11.37
N ARG A 209 30.39 -0.47 -11.07
CA ARG A 209 30.43 0.62 -10.09
C ARG A 209 29.45 0.38 -8.93
N THR A 210 29.73 1.00 -7.79
CA THR A 210 28.89 0.99 -6.59
C THR A 210 29.09 2.28 -5.80
N THR A 211 28.15 2.60 -4.92
CA THR A 211 28.29 3.76 -4.02
C THR A 211 29.14 3.38 -2.80
N SER A 212 29.78 4.38 -2.19
CA SER A 212 30.55 4.22 -0.94
C SER A 212 29.66 4.13 0.30
N SER A 213 28.49 4.79 0.26
CA SER A 213 27.47 4.76 1.30
C SER A 213 26.07 4.64 0.70
N PRO A 214 25.05 4.27 1.50
CA PRO A 214 23.66 4.52 1.16
C PRO A 214 23.39 6.02 0.97
N GLY A 215 22.26 6.34 0.32
CA GLY A 215 21.80 7.71 0.17
C GLY A 215 22.48 8.50 -0.94
N ALA A 216 23.07 7.84 -1.93
CA ALA A 216 23.70 8.54 -3.06
C ALA A 216 22.65 9.29 -3.88
N VAL A 217 22.97 10.53 -4.22
CA VAL A 217 22.09 11.42 -4.98
C VAL A 217 22.41 11.35 -6.46
N PHE A 218 23.70 11.37 -6.82
CA PHE A 218 24.14 11.50 -8.19
C PHE A 218 24.85 10.24 -8.70
N PRO A 219 24.78 9.96 -10.02
CA PRO A 219 25.53 8.84 -10.63
C PRO A 219 27.05 9.01 -10.52
N SER A 220 27.55 10.22 -10.30
CA SER A 220 28.98 10.48 -10.03
C SER A 220 29.48 9.86 -8.73
N GLN A 221 28.58 9.54 -7.79
CA GLN A 221 28.90 8.84 -6.54
C GLN A 221 28.99 7.31 -6.72
N CYS A 222 28.72 6.81 -7.93
CA CYS A 222 29.00 5.42 -8.30
C CYS A 222 30.46 5.29 -8.73
N GLU A 223 31.28 4.74 -7.85
CA GLU A 223 32.72 4.54 -8.03
C GLU A 223 33.04 3.08 -8.35
N HIS A 224 34.20 2.81 -8.94
CA HIS A 224 34.59 1.43 -9.21
C HIS A 224 34.74 0.65 -7.90
N ARG A 225 34.26 -0.59 -7.89
CA ARG A 225 34.31 -1.45 -6.69
C ARG A 225 35.73 -1.63 -6.13
N TYR A 226 36.75 -1.50 -6.98
CA TYR A 226 38.17 -1.54 -6.61
C TYR A 226 38.67 -0.28 -5.88
N SER A 227 37.98 0.85 -6.00
CA SER A 227 38.31 2.11 -5.31
C SER A 227 37.87 2.12 -3.84
N ILE A 228 36.93 1.23 -3.47
CA ILE A 228 36.41 1.09 -2.10
C ILE A 228 37.24 0.05 -1.30
N ILE A 229 38.12 -0.69 -1.99
CA ILE A 229 39.08 -1.62 -1.40
C ILE A 229 40.48 -1.01 -1.53
N ILE A 230 40.75 0.06 -0.79
CA ILE A 230 42.12 0.49 -0.48
C ILE A 230 42.17 0.67 1.04
N PRO A 231 43.14 0.01 1.73
CA PRO A 231 43.17 -0.16 3.19
C PRO A 231 43.43 1.14 3.97
#